data_AF-A0AAU9M092-F1
#
_entry.id   AF-A0AAU9M092-F1
#
_cell.length_a   1.000
_cell.length_b   1.000
_cell.length_c   1.000
_cell.angle_alpha   90.00
_cell.angle_beta   90.00
_cell.angle_gamma   90.00
#
_symmetry.space_group_name_H-M   'P 1'
#
loop_
_entity.id
_entity.type
_entity.pdbx_description
1 polymer ?
#
loop_
_entity_poly.entity_id
_entity_poly.type
_entity_poly.pdbx_seq_one_letter_code
_entity_poly.pdbx_strand_id
1 'polypeptide(L)'
;MPQFFIPTCEINLNSLGFGNPFKEILGPAINGTINVLTAAKEVGVKRVVVTSSVSAIVPSPKWPPHLPKTEDCWADEEYCKQNQLWYPLSKTLAEKAAWDFAKEKGLDVVVVNPGTVMGPILPPTLNASMLMILRLIQATGRHLCVEAISHYGDFAAMVAQLYPQYNIPRFSKDTQPGLLRSKTGSKKLMELGLEFIPMEQIIRDSVESLKTKGFIT
;
A
#
# COMPACT_ATOMS: atom_id res chain seq x y z
N MET A 1 -1.66 5.82 -38.15
CA MET A 1 -2.28 5.25 -36.93
C MET A 1 -1.27 4.39 -36.21
N PRO A 2 -0.62 4.86 -35.13
CA PRO A 2 0.02 3.99 -34.16
C PRO A 2 -0.91 3.80 -32.96
N GLN A 3 -1.07 2.53 -32.58
CA GLN A 3 -1.87 2.06 -31.46
C GLN A 3 -1.13 2.45 -30.17
N PHE A 4 -1.60 3.51 -29.50
CA PHE A 4 -1.04 3.96 -28.22
C PHE A 4 -1.40 2.94 -27.14
N PHE A 5 -0.42 2.13 -26.76
CA PHE A 5 -0.45 1.33 -25.54
C PHE A 5 -0.49 2.31 -24.35
N ILE A 6 -1.60 2.36 -23.62
CA ILE A 6 -1.71 3.13 -22.37
C ILE A 6 -1.06 2.25 -21.29
N PRO A 7 0.12 2.59 -20.76
CA PRO A 7 0.65 1.87 -19.61
C PRO A 7 -0.17 2.32 -18.41
N THR A 8 -1.00 1.44 -17.87
CA THR A 8 -1.53 1.59 -16.51
C THR A 8 -0.33 1.71 -15.57
N CYS A 9 -0.32 2.74 -14.72
CA CYS A 9 0.71 2.98 -13.71
C CYS A 9 0.64 1.88 -12.65
N GLU A 10 1.29 0.75 -12.93
CA GLU A 10 1.41 -0.39 -12.03
C GLU A 10 2.84 -0.53 -11.55
N ILE A 11 2.98 -0.86 -10.27
CA ILE A 11 4.28 -1.27 -9.74
C ILE A 11 4.66 -2.54 -10.49
N ASN A 12 5.63 -2.47 -11.38
CA ASN A 12 6.28 -3.66 -11.85
C ASN A 12 7.20 -4.18 -10.73
N LEU A 13 6.60 -4.82 -9.71
CA LEU A 13 7.34 -5.59 -8.71
C LEU A 13 8.03 -6.80 -9.35
N ASN A 14 7.80 -7.13 -10.64
CA ASN A 14 8.69 -8.05 -11.36
C ASN A 14 10.10 -7.47 -11.56
N SER A 15 10.34 -6.17 -11.28
CA SER A 15 11.71 -5.64 -11.15
C SER A 15 12.47 -6.19 -9.95
N LEU A 16 11.80 -6.88 -9.01
CA LEU A 16 12.46 -7.70 -7.99
C LEU A 16 12.88 -9.09 -8.51
N GLY A 17 12.54 -9.43 -9.77
CA GLY A 17 12.98 -10.66 -10.40
C GLY A 17 12.44 -11.92 -9.72
N PHE A 18 11.13 -11.95 -9.40
CA PHE A 18 10.55 -13.16 -8.81
C PHE A 18 10.58 -14.30 -9.83
N GLY A 19 11.29 -15.38 -9.52
CA GLY A 19 11.36 -16.55 -10.40
C GLY A 19 10.03 -17.29 -10.41
N ASN A 20 9.57 -17.70 -9.23
CA ASN A 20 8.26 -18.29 -9.03
C ASN A 20 7.44 -17.47 -8.03
N PRO A 21 6.50 -16.63 -8.51
CA PRO A 21 5.67 -15.79 -7.64
C PRO A 21 4.90 -16.57 -6.57
N PHE A 22 4.49 -17.80 -6.86
CA PHE A 22 3.82 -18.61 -5.85
C PHE A 22 4.76 -18.96 -4.70
N LYS A 23 5.98 -19.41 -4.99
CA LYS A 23 6.96 -19.76 -3.94
C LYS A 23 7.48 -18.55 -3.18
N GLU A 24 7.63 -17.42 -3.85
CA GLU A 24 8.37 -16.28 -3.31
C GLU A 24 7.46 -15.25 -2.62
N ILE A 25 6.18 -15.16 -3.00
CA ILE A 25 5.27 -14.15 -2.41
C ILE A 25 3.88 -14.66 -2.06
N LEU A 26 3.20 -15.43 -2.92
CA LEU A 26 1.82 -15.86 -2.64
C LEU A 26 1.76 -16.90 -1.52
N GLY A 27 2.51 -18.00 -1.69
CA GLY A 27 2.57 -19.11 -0.74
C GLY A 27 3.04 -18.68 0.65
N PRO A 28 4.17 -17.96 0.79
CA PRO A 28 4.61 -17.45 2.08
C PRO A 28 3.58 -16.56 2.78
N ALA A 29 2.89 -15.68 2.03
CA ALA A 29 1.87 -14.80 2.61
C ALA A 29 0.66 -15.57 3.13
N ILE A 30 0.12 -16.49 2.33
CA ILE A 30 -1.05 -17.30 2.69
C ILE A 30 -0.69 -18.26 3.83
N ASN A 31 0.35 -19.07 3.65
CA ASN A 31 0.74 -20.10 4.62
C ASN A 31 1.22 -19.47 5.93
N GLY A 32 1.96 -18.36 5.88
CA GLY A 32 2.37 -17.62 7.08
C GLY A 32 1.17 -17.13 7.88
N THR A 33 0.15 -16.60 7.20
CA THR A 33 -1.09 -16.16 7.84
C THR A 33 -1.82 -17.32 8.51
N ILE A 34 -2.02 -18.43 7.79
CA ILE A 34 -2.68 -19.62 8.33
C ILE A 34 -1.91 -20.23 9.50
N ASN A 35 -0.59 -20.29 9.43
CA ASN A 35 0.25 -20.84 10.50
C ASN A 35 0.10 -20.03 11.79
N VAL A 36 0.12 -18.69 11.72
CA VAL A 36 -0.05 -17.84 12.90
C VAL A 36 -1.47 -17.96 13.47
N LEU A 37 -2.51 -17.97 12.62
CA LEU A 37 -3.89 -18.12 13.08
C LEU A 37 -4.14 -19.50 13.71
N THR A 38 -3.53 -20.55 13.17
CA THR A 38 -3.56 -21.90 13.73
C THR A 38 -2.94 -21.92 15.12
N ALA A 39 -1.70 -21.44 15.24
CA ALA A 39 -1.01 -21.37 16.53
C ALA A 39 -1.79 -20.52 17.55
N ALA A 40 -2.33 -19.38 17.14
CA ALA A 40 -3.14 -18.51 18.00
C ALA A 40 -4.40 -19.22 18.51
N LYS A 41 -5.08 -19.98 17.64
CA LYS A 41 -6.26 -20.75 18.04
C LYS A 41 -5.90 -21.88 19.01
N GLU A 42 -4.81 -22.60 18.75
CA GLU A 42 -4.36 -23.71 19.58
C GLU A 42 -4.03 -23.28 21.02
N VAL A 43 -3.43 -22.10 21.20
CA VAL A 43 -3.11 -21.57 22.53
C VAL A 43 -4.25 -20.74 23.15
N GLY A 44 -5.41 -20.70 22.51
CA GLY A 44 -6.59 -20.02 23.05
C GLY A 44 -6.54 -18.49 23.02
N VAL A 45 -5.86 -17.89 22.04
CA VAL A 45 -5.88 -16.44 21.83
C VAL A 45 -7.32 -15.97 21.61
N LYS A 46 -7.70 -14.90 22.32
CA LYS A 46 -9.05 -14.35 22.26
C LYS A 46 -9.34 -13.65 20.93
N ARG A 47 -8.40 -12.87 20.42
CA ARG A 47 -8.51 -12.12 19.16
C ARG A 47 -7.15 -11.96 18.49
N VAL A 48 -7.13 -12.09 17.17
CA VAL A 48 -5.95 -11.77 16.34
C VAL A 48 -6.23 -10.54 15.49
N VAL A 49 -5.27 -9.61 15.43
CA VAL A 49 -5.31 -8.47 14.51
C VAL A 49 -4.36 -8.76 13.35
N VAL A 50 -4.91 -8.92 12.15
CA VAL A 50 -4.15 -9.17 10.93
C VAL A 50 -3.84 -7.83 10.26
N THR A 51 -2.56 -7.57 10.02
CA THR A 51 -2.13 -6.40 9.23
C THR A 51 -2.11 -6.78 7.75
N SER A 52 -3.17 -6.40 7.06
CA SER A 52 -3.28 -6.51 5.61
C SER A 52 -2.68 -5.27 4.94
N SER A 53 -3.27 -4.79 3.84
CA SER A 53 -2.84 -3.62 3.08
C SER A 53 -4.04 -3.06 2.30
N VAL A 54 -4.02 -1.77 1.98
CA VAL A 54 -4.87 -1.19 0.93
C VAL A 54 -4.76 -1.96 -0.39
N SER A 55 -3.62 -2.63 -0.63
CA SER A 55 -3.40 -3.48 -1.80
C SER A 55 -4.28 -4.75 -1.85
N ALA A 56 -5.03 -5.06 -0.78
CA ALA A 56 -6.10 -6.07 -0.81
C ALA A 56 -7.44 -5.49 -1.28
N ILE A 57 -7.56 -4.15 -1.34
CA ILE A 57 -8.75 -3.38 -1.74
C ILE A 57 -8.60 -2.81 -3.17
N VAL A 58 -7.37 -2.52 -3.58
CA VAL A 58 -6.99 -2.05 -4.93
C VAL A 58 -5.78 -2.86 -5.45
N PRO A 59 -5.61 -3.05 -6.78
CA PRO A 59 -6.32 -2.41 -7.89
C PRO A 59 -7.66 -3.08 -8.22
N SER A 60 -8.59 -2.29 -8.76
CA SER A 60 -9.89 -2.76 -9.21
C SER A 60 -10.39 -1.88 -10.37
N PRO A 61 -9.90 -2.09 -11.60
CA PRO A 61 -10.10 -1.15 -12.70
C PRO A 61 -11.57 -0.99 -13.14
N LYS A 62 -12.42 -1.98 -12.83
CA LYS A 62 -13.86 -1.97 -13.11
C LYS A 62 -14.68 -1.20 -12.06
N TRP A 63 -14.06 -0.72 -10.99
CA TRP A 63 -14.75 0.00 -9.93
C TRP A 63 -15.25 1.36 -10.45
N PRO A 64 -16.51 1.76 -10.17
CA PRO A 64 -17.03 3.03 -10.63
C PRO A 64 -16.21 4.21 -10.07
N PRO A 65 -15.69 5.13 -10.92
CA PRO A 65 -14.74 6.18 -10.50
C PRO A 65 -15.36 7.26 -9.61
N HIS A 66 -16.69 7.31 -9.52
CA HIS A 66 -17.44 8.27 -8.70
C HIS A 66 -17.81 7.73 -7.31
N LEU A 67 -17.48 6.47 -7.01
CA LEU A 67 -17.77 5.85 -5.72
C LEU A 67 -16.50 5.73 -4.88
N PRO A 68 -16.53 6.16 -3.61
CA PRO A 68 -15.39 5.96 -2.71
C PRO A 68 -15.17 4.46 -2.49
N LYS A 69 -13.90 4.08 -2.38
CA LYS A 69 -13.51 2.76 -1.87
C LYS A 69 -13.75 2.70 -0.36
N THR A 70 -14.32 1.61 0.11
CA THR A 70 -14.58 1.31 1.53
C THR A 70 -13.99 -0.05 1.89
N GLU A 71 -14.13 -0.46 3.15
CA GLU A 71 -13.64 -1.75 3.65
C GLU A 71 -14.40 -2.95 3.05
N ASP A 72 -15.51 -2.73 2.35
CA ASP A 72 -16.27 -3.79 1.67
C ASP A 72 -15.73 -4.08 0.25
N CYS A 73 -14.74 -3.30 -0.19
CA CYS A 73 -14.15 -3.40 -1.51
C CYS A 73 -12.95 -4.36 -1.52
N TRP A 74 -12.78 -5.07 -2.63
CA TRP A 74 -11.65 -5.98 -2.85
C TRP A 74 -10.87 -5.60 -4.12
N ALA A 75 -9.59 -5.95 -4.14
CA ALA A 75 -8.79 -5.94 -5.35
C ALA A 75 -9.32 -6.98 -6.36
N ASP A 76 -9.21 -6.66 -7.65
CA ASP A 76 -9.56 -7.56 -8.74
C ASP A 76 -8.41 -8.57 -8.92
N GLU A 77 -8.60 -9.78 -8.38
CA GLU A 77 -7.60 -10.84 -8.44
C GLU A 77 -7.22 -11.24 -9.86
N GLU A 78 -8.21 -11.26 -10.77
CA GLU A 78 -7.98 -11.67 -12.15
C GLU A 78 -7.14 -10.62 -12.86
N TYR A 79 -7.46 -9.34 -12.65
CA TYR A 79 -6.62 -8.25 -13.10
C TYR A 79 -5.21 -8.32 -12.52
N CYS A 80 -5.07 -8.63 -11.23
CA CYS A 80 -3.75 -8.78 -10.61
C CYS A 80 -2.96 -9.94 -11.22
N LYS A 81 -3.59 -11.07 -11.50
CA LYS A 81 -2.94 -12.22 -12.17
C LYS A 81 -2.51 -11.87 -13.59
N GLN A 82 -3.41 -11.29 -14.38
CA GLN A 82 -3.17 -10.94 -15.78
C GLN A 82 -2.03 -9.94 -15.95
N ASN A 83 -1.92 -8.97 -15.02
CA ASN A 83 -0.88 -7.94 -15.05
C ASN A 83 0.31 -8.24 -14.11
N GLN A 84 0.41 -9.46 -13.59
CA GLN A 84 1.52 -9.90 -12.75
C GLN A 84 1.75 -9.03 -11.49
N LEU A 85 0.66 -8.56 -10.89
CA LEU A 85 0.64 -7.77 -9.66
C LEU A 85 0.63 -8.69 -8.44
N TRP A 86 1.77 -9.34 -8.20
CA TRP A 86 1.87 -10.42 -7.22
C TRP A 86 1.73 -9.99 -5.76
N TYR A 87 2.12 -8.76 -5.40
CA TYR A 87 1.96 -8.26 -4.03
C TYR A 87 0.52 -7.89 -3.69
N PRO A 88 -0.23 -7.11 -4.52
CA PRO A 88 -1.66 -6.95 -4.30
C PRO A 88 -2.40 -8.29 -4.25
N LEU A 89 -2.07 -9.22 -5.15
CA LEU A 89 -2.65 -10.56 -5.12
C LEU A 89 -2.29 -11.33 -3.84
N SER A 90 -1.04 -11.28 -3.37
CA SER A 90 -0.62 -11.98 -2.15
C SER A 90 -1.37 -11.47 -0.93
N LYS A 91 -1.52 -10.13 -0.80
CA LYS A 91 -2.26 -9.49 0.28
C LYS A 91 -3.74 -9.84 0.23
N THR A 92 -4.35 -9.81 -0.96
CA THR A 92 -5.75 -10.19 -1.18
C THR A 92 -6.01 -11.64 -0.75
N LEU A 93 -5.20 -12.58 -1.23
CA LEU A 93 -5.38 -14.00 -0.94
C LEU A 93 -5.11 -14.34 0.53
N ALA A 94 -4.08 -13.74 1.15
CA ALA A 94 -3.79 -13.93 2.56
C ALA A 94 -4.91 -13.39 3.46
N GLU A 95 -5.49 -12.23 3.13
CA GLU A 95 -6.61 -11.67 3.88
C GLU A 95 -7.88 -12.53 3.77
N LYS A 96 -8.23 -13.00 2.56
CA LYS A 96 -9.35 -13.93 2.37
C LYS A 96 -9.17 -15.22 3.16
N ALA A 97 -7.95 -15.79 3.11
CA ALA A 97 -7.61 -16.97 3.90
C ALA A 97 -7.76 -16.74 5.41
N ALA A 98 -7.44 -15.54 5.91
CA ALA A 98 -7.67 -15.18 7.31
C ALA A 98 -9.16 -15.13 7.67
N TRP A 99 -9.99 -14.53 6.81
CA TRP A 99 -11.44 -14.48 7.02
C TRP A 99 -12.10 -15.87 6.96
N ASP A 100 -11.69 -16.70 6.01
CA ASP A 100 -12.17 -18.08 5.89
C ASP A 100 -11.79 -18.88 7.13
N PHE A 101 -10.53 -18.80 7.57
CA PHE A 101 -10.07 -19.45 8.79
C PHE A 101 -10.87 -18.99 10.02
N ALA A 102 -11.10 -17.68 10.17
CA ALA A 102 -11.86 -17.12 11.28
C ALA A 102 -13.28 -17.69 11.34
N LYS A 103 -13.94 -17.76 10.18
CA LYS A 103 -15.29 -18.33 10.02
C LYS A 103 -15.33 -19.83 10.32
N GLU A 104 -14.37 -20.58 9.81
CA GLU A 104 -14.33 -22.04 9.96
C GLU A 104 -13.92 -22.51 11.35
N LYS A 105 -12.97 -21.83 11.98
CA LYS A 105 -12.38 -22.24 13.26
C LYS A 105 -12.94 -21.47 14.46
N GLY A 106 -13.83 -20.49 14.22
CA GLY A 106 -14.41 -19.65 15.27
C GLY A 106 -13.31 -18.92 16.05
N LEU A 107 -12.37 -18.28 15.35
CA LEU A 107 -11.38 -17.39 15.94
C LEU A 107 -11.81 -15.95 15.66
N ASP A 108 -11.81 -15.09 16.67
CA ASP A 108 -12.08 -13.68 16.48
C ASP A 108 -10.88 -13.01 15.77
N VAL A 109 -11.11 -12.55 14.55
CA VAL A 109 -10.10 -11.92 13.70
C VAL A 109 -10.58 -10.55 13.29
N VAL A 110 -9.70 -9.56 13.43
CA VAL A 110 -9.88 -8.20 12.90
C VAL A 110 -8.78 -7.94 11.89
N VAL A 111 -9.14 -7.36 10.75
CA VAL A 111 -8.17 -6.95 9.73
C VAL A 111 -8.04 -5.43 9.74
N VAL A 112 -6.81 -4.95 9.59
CA VAL A 112 -6.50 -3.54 9.32
C VAL A 112 -5.79 -3.46 7.97
N ASN A 113 -6.18 -2.50 7.14
CA ASN A 113 -5.63 -2.26 5.79
C ASN A 113 -4.93 -0.89 5.72
N PRO A 114 -3.66 -0.79 6.14
CA PRO A 114 -2.92 0.46 6.02
C PRO A 114 -2.71 0.89 4.57
N GLY A 115 -2.64 2.21 4.35
CA GLY A 115 -2.08 2.80 3.12
C GLY A 115 -0.55 2.82 3.14
N THR A 116 0.07 3.79 2.48
CA THR A 116 1.52 3.99 2.53
C THR A 116 1.90 4.41 3.93
N VAL A 117 2.63 3.55 4.64
CA VAL A 117 3.13 3.86 5.98
C VAL A 117 4.41 4.70 5.84
N MET A 118 4.36 5.92 6.34
CA MET A 118 5.45 6.89 6.31
C MET A 118 5.69 7.39 7.75
N GLY A 119 6.91 7.85 8.03
CA GLY A 119 7.30 8.36 9.34
C GLY A 119 8.74 8.00 9.72
N PRO A 120 9.12 8.21 10.99
CA PRO A 120 10.46 7.92 11.48
C PRO A 120 10.88 6.47 11.26
N ILE A 121 12.08 6.29 10.71
CA ILE A 121 12.65 4.96 10.44
C ILE A 121 13.31 4.47 11.74
N LEU A 122 12.73 3.47 12.38
CA LEU A 122 13.36 2.80 13.53
C LEU A 122 14.50 1.85 13.11
N PRO A 123 14.29 0.88 12.19
CA PRO A 123 15.35 -0.05 11.80
C PRO A 123 16.48 0.62 11.00
N PRO A 124 17.66 0.00 10.87
CA PRO A 124 18.77 0.55 10.07
C PRO A 124 18.49 0.52 8.56
N THR A 125 17.53 -0.30 8.12
CA THR A 125 17.17 -0.48 6.70
C THR A 125 15.88 0.25 6.35
N LEU A 126 15.78 0.69 5.10
CA LEU A 126 14.54 1.25 4.55
C LEU A 126 13.57 0.13 4.21
N ASN A 127 12.31 0.31 4.64
CA ASN A 127 11.21 -0.49 4.12
C ASN A 127 10.78 0.05 2.73
N ALA A 128 9.93 -0.70 2.03
CA ALA A 128 9.50 -0.35 0.68
C ALA A 128 8.80 1.02 0.62
N SER A 129 8.01 1.38 1.63
CA SER A 129 7.28 2.66 1.65
C SER A 129 8.21 3.86 1.86
N MET A 130 9.21 3.76 2.72
CA MET A 130 10.22 4.83 2.90
C MET A 130 11.17 4.93 1.71
N LEU A 131 11.43 3.83 1.00
CA LEU A 131 12.17 3.86 -0.27
C LEU A 131 11.43 4.66 -1.35
N MET A 132 10.09 4.68 -1.35
CA MET A 132 9.31 5.53 -2.26
C MET A 132 9.58 7.02 -2.00
N ILE A 133 9.58 7.44 -0.73
CA ILE A 133 9.87 8.83 -0.35
C ILE A 133 11.31 9.18 -0.73
N LEU A 134 12.26 8.31 -0.42
CA LEU A 134 13.66 8.51 -0.78
C LEU A 134 13.83 8.71 -2.30
N ARG A 135 13.21 7.84 -3.11
CA ARG A 135 13.25 7.94 -4.57
C ARG A 135 12.59 9.21 -5.09
N LEU A 136 11.51 9.66 -4.47
CA LEU A 136 10.88 10.93 -4.83
C LEU A 136 11.82 12.12 -4.59
N ILE A 137 12.56 12.11 -3.48
CA ILE A 137 13.48 13.19 -3.09
C ILE A 137 14.76 13.19 -3.91
N GLN A 138 15.34 12.02 -4.18
CA GLN A 138 16.62 11.86 -4.88
C GLN A 138 16.48 11.83 -6.41
N ALA A 139 15.27 11.94 -6.97
CA ALA A 139 15.05 11.75 -8.39
C ALA A 139 15.79 12.78 -9.27
N THR A 140 16.69 12.30 -10.15
CA THR A 140 17.14 13.02 -11.35
C THR A 140 16.64 12.28 -12.59
N GLY A 141 15.63 12.80 -13.30
CA GLY A 141 15.03 12.17 -14.50
C GLY A 141 13.65 11.55 -14.27
N ARG A 142 13.13 10.78 -15.24
CA ARG A 142 11.76 10.21 -15.18
C ARG A 142 11.72 8.90 -14.37
N HIS A 143 10.84 8.83 -13.38
CA HIS A 143 10.70 7.66 -12.50
C HIS A 143 9.22 7.33 -12.23
N LEU A 144 8.90 6.03 -12.22
CA LEU A 144 7.58 5.45 -11.93
C LEU A 144 7.40 5.23 -10.42
N CYS A 145 6.22 5.53 -9.85
CA CYS A 145 5.92 5.39 -8.41
C CYS A 145 4.41 5.10 -8.13
N VAL A 146 4.11 4.18 -7.20
CA VAL A 146 2.75 3.75 -6.73
C VAL A 146 2.90 3.08 -5.34
N GLU A 147 2.03 3.11 -4.30
CA GLU A 147 0.67 3.64 -3.96
C GLU A 147 0.60 3.93 -2.43
N ALA A 148 -0.16 4.93 -1.87
CA ALA A 148 -1.59 4.87 -1.48
C ALA A 148 -2.29 6.22 -1.07
N ILE A 149 -3.62 6.24 -1.27
CA ILE A 149 -4.74 7.14 -0.83
C ILE A 149 -4.44 8.62 -0.49
N SER A 150 -3.72 9.26 -1.38
CA SER A 150 -3.98 10.60 -1.92
C SER A 150 -3.43 10.52 -3.35
N HIS A 151 -3.93 11.31 -4.31
CA HIS A 151 -3.32 11.23 -5.64
C HIS A 151 -1.83 11.50 -5.48
N TYR A 152 -0.98 10.62 -6.03
CA TYR A 152 0.47 10.76 -5.88
C TYR A 152 0.95 12.14 -6.36
N GLY A 153 0.26 12.71 -7.36
CA GLY A 153 0.45 14.11 -7.76
C GLY A 153 0.25 15.13 -6.64
N ASP A 154 -0.77 14.97 -5.78
CA ASP A 154 -1.03 15.85 -4.64
C ASP A 154 0.05 15.69 -3.56
N PHE A 155 0.45 14.44 -3.27
CA PHE A 155 1.53 14.14 -2.34
C PHE A 155 2.85 14.75 -2.82
N ALA A 156 3.23 14.51 -4.07
CA ALA A 156 4.44 15.06 -4.67
C ALA A 156 4.40 16.60 -4.70
N ALA A 157 3.25 17.21 -4.98
CA ALA A 157 3.08 18.66 -4.91
C ALA A 157 3.30 19.20 -3.48
N MET A 158 2.79 18.49 -2.46
CA MET A 158 3.02 18.85 -1.06
C MET A 158 4.49 18.72 -0.67
N VAL A 159 5.17 17.62 -1.04
CA VAL A 159 6.62 17.46 -0.81
C VAL A 159 7.42 18.57 -1.50
N ALA A 160 7.08 18.90 -2.75
CA ALA A 160 7.72 19.98 -3.50
C ALA A 160 7.51 21.37 -2.86
N GLN A 161 6.35 21.60 -2.24
CA GLN A 161 6.05 22.83 -1.51
C GLN A 161 6.84 22.91 -0.20
N LEU A 162 6.91 21.80 0.55
CA LEU A 162 7.60 21.73 1.84
C LEU A 162 9.13 21.76 1.71
N TYR A 163 9.65 21.22 0.61
CA TYR A 163 11.09 21.09 0.37
C TYR A 163 11.48 21.51 -1.06
N PRO A 164 11.38 22.81 -1.39
CA PRO A 164 11.64 23.33 -2.75
C PRO A 164 13.09 23.16 -3.21
N GLN A 165 14.02 22.85 -2.29
CA GLN A 165 15.42 22.57 -2.61
C GLN A 165 15.63 21.21 -3.29
N TYR A 166 14.69 20.27 -3.16
CA TYR A 166 14.79 18.96 -3.78
C TYR A 166 14.12 18.95 -5.16
N ASN A 167 14.68 18.17 -6.09
CA ASN A 167 14.15 18.04 -7.44
C ASN A 167 12.96 17.07 -7.47
N ILE A 168 11.81 17.53 -7.00
CA ILE A 168 10.59 16.72 -6.91
C ILE A 168 9.83 16.74 -8.26
N PRO A 169 9.50 15.56 -8.84
CA PRO A 169 8.70 15.47 -10.06
C PRO A 169 7.32 16.15 -9.94
N ARG A 170 6.91 16.86 -11.00
CA ARG A 170 5.55 17.41 -11.14
C ARG A 170 4.74 16.58 -12.14
N PHE A 171 3.50 16.29 -11.79
CA PHE A 171 2.61 15.45 -12.60
C PHE A 171 1.50 16.31 -13.20
N SER A 172 1.39 16.33 -14.53
CA SER A 172 0.35 17.07 -15.26
C SER A 172 -0.93 16.27 -15.51
N LYS A 173 -0.88 14.96 -15.26
CA LYS A 173 -1.99 14.03 -15.40
C LYS A 173 -2.25 13.33 -14.08
N ASP A 174 -3.49 12.89 -13.92
CA ASP A 174 -3.85 12.04 -12.80
C ASP A 174 -3.00 10.75 -12.81
N THR A 175 -2.31 10.52 -11.70
CA THR A 175 -1.45 9.34 -11.49
C THR A 175 -2.26 8.09 -11.10
N GLN A 176 -3.52 8.26 -10.70
CA GLN A 176 -4.38 7.21 -10.12
C GLN A 176 -5.83 7.37 -10.62
N PRO A 177 -6.08 7.19 -11.93
CA PRO A 177 -7.41 7.34 -12.50
C PRO A 177 -8.40 6.36 -11.86
N GLY A 178 -9.54 6.89 -11.39
CA GLY A 178 -10.63 6.10 -10.80
C GLY A 178 -10.57 5.94 -9.28
N LEU A 179 -9.52 6.43 -8.60
CA LEU A 179 -9.50 6.56 -7.15
C LEU A 179 -10.08 7.91 -6.73
N LEU A 180 -11.17 7.90 -5.97
CA LEU A 180 -11.79 9.13 -5.48
C LEU A 180 -11.05 9.67 -4.25
N ARG A 181 -10.71 10.97 -4.25
CA ARG A 181 -10.21 11.67 -3.05
C ARG A 181 -11.26 11.62 -1.95
N SER A 182 -10.88 11.14 -0.78
CA SER A 182 -11.78 11.09 0.38
C SER A 182 -11.05 11.44 1.67
N LYS A 183 -11.62 12.38 2.44
CA LYS A 183 -11.20 12.67 3.83
C LYS A 183 -11.79 11.69 4.83
N THR A 184 -12.72 10.85 4.39
CA THR A 184 -13.47 9.88 5.22
C THR A 184 -13.16 8.43 4.88
N GLY A 185 -12.08 8.16 4.14
CA GLY A 185 -11.68 6.81 3.75
C GLY A 185 -11.40 5.86 4.92
N SER A 186 -11.07 6.39 6.09
CA SER A 186 -10.86 5.62 7.34
C SER A 186 -11.94 5.88 8.38
N LYS A 187 -13.18 6.11 7.94
CA LYS A 187 -14.32 6.50 8.80
C LYS A 187 -14.48 5.58 10.00
N LYS A 188 -14.41 4.25 9.83
CA LYS A 188 -14.55 3.29 10.95
C LYS A 188 -13.50 3.51 12.04
N LEU A 189 -12.25 3.79 11.66
CA LEU A 189 -11.18 4.05 12.64
C LEU A 189 -11.37 5.40 13.34
N MET A 190 -11.81 6.42 12.60
CA MET A 190 -12.09 7.74 13.19
C MET A 190 -13.28 7.70 14.16
N GLU A 191 -14.32 6.92 13.84
CA GLU A 191 -15.47 6.68 14.74
C GLU A 191 -15.06 5.95 16.03
N LEU A 192 -13.97 5.17 16.00
CA LEU A 192 -13.36 4.55 17.18
C LEU A 192 -12.43 5.50 17.96
N GLY A 193 -12.33 6.77 17.56
CA GLY A 193 -11.50 7.79 18.20
C GLY A 193 -10.06 7.83 17.71
N LEU A 194 -9.72 7.17 16.59
CA LEU A 194 -8.39 7.30 16.00
C LEU A 194 -8.22 8.68 15.37
N GLU A 195 -7.26 9.43 15.89
CA GLU A 195 -6.82 10.69 15.30
C GLU A 195 -5.62 10.46 14.38
N PHE A 196 -5.71 10.97 13.16
CA PHE A 196 -4.64 10.84 12.17
C PHE A 196 -3.69 12.04 12.28
N ILE A 197 -2.39 11.75 12.28
CA ILE A 197 -1.35 12.77 12.15
C ILE A 197 -1.53 13.46 10.77
N PRO A 198 -1.50 14.80 10.69
CA PRO A 198 -1.59 15.50 9.42
C PRO A 198 -0.49 15.07 8.44
N MET A 199 -0.85 14.92 7.15
CA MET A 199 0.08 14.47 6.09
C MET A 199 1.36 15.33 6.04
N GLU A 200 1.23 16.65 6.21
CA GLU A 200 2.37 17.55 6.29
C GLU A 200 3.37 17.15 7.38
N GLN A 201 2.89 16.82 8.58
CA GLN A 201 3.75 16.41 9.69
C GLN A 201 4.42 15.06 9.40
N ILE A 202 3.66 14.09 8.85
CA ILE A 202 4.21 12.78 8.44
C ILE A 202 5.34 12.96 7.42
N ILE A 203 5.17 13.83 6.42
CA ILE A 203 6.21 14.14 5.45
C ILE A 203 7.43 14.75 6.15
N ARG A 204 7.22 15.71 7.06
CA ARG A 204 8.31 16.37 7.79
C ARG A 204 9.15 15.37 8.59
N ASP A 205 8.49 14.52 9.37
CA ASP A 205 9.15 13.51 10.20
C ASP A 205 9.90 12.47 9.35
N SER A 206 9.32 12.11 8.19
CA SER A 206 9.92 11.20 7.23
C SER A 206 11.20 11.77 6.62
N VAL A 207 11.17 13.03 6.15
CA VAL A 207 12.32 13.71 5.54
C VAL A 207 13.42 13.92 6.57
N GLU A 208 13.07 14.33 7.79
CA GLU A 208 14.05 14.47 8.88
C GLU A 208 14.72 13.14 9.19
N SER A 209 13.93 12.06 9.31
CA SER A 209 14.49 10.73 9.54
C SER A 209 15.41 10.24 8.41
N LEU A 210 15.17 10.65 7.16
CA LEU A 210 16.06 10.34 6.04
C LEU A 210 17.37 11.13 6.13
N LYS A 211 17.31 12.40 6.54
CA LYS A 211 18.49 13.26 6.76
C LYS A 211 19.37 12.74 7.89
N THR A 212 18.78 12.47 9.06
CA THR A 212 19.53 12.02 10.25
C THR A 212 20.24 10.67 10.01
N LYS A 213 19.73 9.87 9.07
CA LYS A 213 20.32 8.59 8.67
C LYS A 213 21.27 8.69 7.47
N GLY A 214 21.51 9.90 6.95
CA GLY A 214 22.44 10.14 5.85
C GLY A 214 21.96 9.66 4.49
N PHE A 215 20.65 9.42 4.31
CA PHE A 215 20.10 9.03 3.00
C PHE A 215 19.94 10.23 2.08
N ILE A 216 19.70 11.42 2.62
CA ILE A 216 19.57 12.67 1.86
C ILE A 216 20.30 13.79 2.61
N THR A 217 20.76 14.78 1.86
CA THR A 217 21.46 15.99 2.33
C THR A 217 20.56 17.20 2.35
#